data_AF-A0A2E7MBS6-F1
#
_entry.id   AF-A0A2E7MBS6-F1
#
_cell.length_a   1.000
_cell.length_b   1.000
_cell.length_c   1.000
_cell.angle_alpha   90.00
_cell.angle_beta   90.00
_cell.angle_gamma   90.00
#
_symmetry.space_group_name_H-M   'P 1'
#
loop_
_entity.id
_entity.type
_entity.pdbx_description
1 polymer ?
#
loop_
_entity_poly.entity_id
_entity_poly.type
_entity_poly.pdbx_seq_one_letter_code
_entity_poly.pdbx_strand_id
1 'polypeptide(L)'
;MVVVLLTIGFGYKAWQTNNTPERSCERARWEARGSWEDAIQQLDEIHARLAADDAKLIERGQLDLSSAGRWRMWRSAQEGAERALAAVYQDPITARTAATEASAICRVARETSPKVQRNDDADREYTPGGRALKSCSKAAQQSEKVWETCNFMVPEVDVLGGPGQVDLDFFKGCSI
;
A
#
# COMPACT_ATOMS: atom_id res chain seq x y z
N MET A 1 5.18 56.62 -9.53
CA MET A 1 5.38 55.18 -9.79
C MET A 1 5.88 54.47 -8.53
N VAL A 2 5.04 54.28 -7.50
CA VAL A 2 5.43 53.61 -6.24
C VAL A 2 4.26 52.74 -5.72
N VAL A 3 3.57 52.03 -6.62
CA VAL A 3 2.41 51.19 -6.25
C VAL A 3 2.56 49.74 -6.73
N VAL A 4 3.53 49.45 -7.60
CA VAL A 4 3.69 48.12 -8.22
C VAL A 4 4.63 47.19 -7.44
N LEU A 5 5.41 47.71 -6.49
CA LEU A 5 6.38 46.90 -5.73
C LEU A 5 5.80 46.22 -4.47
N LEU A 6 4.64 46.68 -3.96
CA LEU A 6 4.06 46.12 -2.74
C LEU A 6 3.21 44.88 -2.99
N THR A 7 2.56 44.74 -4.15
CA THR A 7 1.73 43.56 -4.47
C THR A 7 2.55 42.30 -4.76
N ILE A 8 3.77 42.45 -5.29
CA ILE A 8 4.67 41.32 -5.58
C ILE A 8 5.21 40.70 -4.27
N GLY A 9 5.49 41.52 -3.25
CA GLY A 9 6.02 41.06 -1.96
C GLY A 9 5.04 40.21 -1.13
N PHE A 10 3.74 40.52 -1.19
CA PHE A 10 2.71 39.72 -0.50
C PHE A 10 2.45 38.37 -1.20
N GLY A 11 2.48 38.34 -2.54
CA GLY A 11 2.36 37.09 -3.30
C GLY A 11 3.52 36.12 -3.05
N TYR A 12 4.74 36.63 -2.93
CA TYR A 12 5.94 35.81 -2.70
C TYR A 12 5.99 35.23 -1.27
N LYS A 13 5.61 36.02 -0.26
CA LYS A 13 5.47 35.52 1.12
C LYS A 13 4.33 34.51 1.26
N ALA A 14 3.18 34.74 0.62
CA ALA A 14 2.07 33.78 0.63
C ALA A 14 2.45 32.45 -0.06
N TRP A 15 3.20 32.52 -1.17
CA TRP A 15 3.75 31.35 -1.86
C TRP A 15 4.79 30.61 -1.00
N GLN A 16 5.71 31.32 -0.33
CA GLN A 16 6.67 30.71 0.60
C GLN A 16 6.01 30.09 1.82
N THR A 17 4.96 30.71 2.39
CA THR A 17 4.23 30.12 3.53
C THR A 17 3.43 28.86 3.16
N ASN A 18 3.08 28.69 1.88
CA ASN A 18 2.34 27.51 1.40
C ASN A 18 3.23 26.31 1.04
N ASN A 19 4.54 26.50 0.91
CA ASN A 19 5.50 25.48 0.46
C ASN A 19 6.60 25.22 1.49
N THR A 20 6.28 25.26 2.79
CA THR A 20 7.25 24.77 3.78
C THR A 20 7.41 23.25 3.62
N PRO A 21 8.61 22.69 3.91
CA PRO A 21 8.83 21.24 3.90
C PRO A 21 7.80 20.48 4.74
N GLU A 22 7.40 21.03 5.88
CA GLU A 22 6.41 20.44 6.78
C GLU A 22 5.02 20.36 6.15
N ARG A 23 4.55 21.42 5.46
CA ARG A 23 3.26 21.39 4.76
C ARG A 23 3.26 20.42 3.58
N SER A 24 4.39 20.33 2.86
CA SER A 24 4.55 19.39 1.76
C SER A 24 4.50 17.95 2.25
N CYS A 25 5.21 17.67 3.36
CA CYS A 25 5.16 16.38 4.04
C CYS A 25 3.75 16.04 4.54
N GLU A 26 3.05 16.98 5.18
CA GLU A 26 1.69 16.76 5.67
C GLU A 26 0.71 16.43 4.52
N ARG A 27 0.83 17.13 3.38
CA ARG A 27 0.05 16.82 2.18
C ARG A 27 0.36 15.41 1.66
N ALA A 28 1.64 15.05 1.57
CA ALA A 28 2.03 13.72 1.11
C ALA A 28 1.46 12.62 2.03
N ARG A 29 1.51 12.82 3.36
CA ARG A 29 0.92 11.91 4.34
C ARG A 29 -0.59 11.77 4.15
N TRP A 30 -1.29 12.89 3.94
CA TRP A 30 -2.73 12.86 3.69
C TRP A 30 -3.09 12.10 2.41
N GLU A 31 -2.35 12.31 1.32
CA GLU A 31 -2.53 11.59 0.04
C GLU A 31 -2.23 10.09 0.16
N ALA A 32 -1.18 9.73 0.92
CA ALA A 32 -0.83 8.34 1.21
C ALA A 32 -1.91 7.66 2.05
N ARG A 33 -2.42 8.34 3.08
CA ARG A 33 -3.53 7.88 3.92
C ARG A 33 -4.75 7.56 3.07
N GLY A 34 -5.22 8.51 2.26
CA GLY A 34 -6.38 8.31 1.39
C GLY A 34 -6.18 7.18 0.37
N SER A 35 -4.94 6.96 -0.09
CA SER A 35 -4.62 5.85 -0.99
C SER A 35 -4.65 4.49 -0.29
N TRP A 36 -4.23 4.41 0.98
CA TRP A 36 -4.37 3.19 1.77
C TRP A 36 -5.82 2.91 2.15
N GLU A 37 -6.63 3.93 2.44
CA GLU A 37 -8.07 3.78 2.66
C GLU A 37 -8.77 3.21 1.42
N ASP A 38 -8.46 3.72 0.21
CA ASP A 38 -8.96 3.13 -1.05
C ASP A 38 -8.49 1.69 -1.23
N ALA A 39 -7.22 1.38 -0.94
CA ALA A 39 -6.70 0.02 -1.05
C ALA A 39 -7.42 -0.96 -0.12
N ILE A 40 -7.68 -0.57 1.13
CA ILE A 40 -8.43 -1.37 2.10
C ILE A 40 -9.85 -1.62 1.57
N GLN A 41 -10.53 -0.58 1.06
CA GLN A 41 -11.86 -0.75 0.46
C GLN A 41 -11.84 -1.75 -0.70
N GLN A 42 -10.83 -1.69 -1.59
CA GLN A 42 -10.71 -2.66 -2.69
C GLN A 42 -10.41 -4.08 -2.19
N LEU A 43 -9.68 -4.23 -1.08
CA LEU A 43 -9.39 -5.50 -0.43
C LEU A 43 -10.66 -6.11 0.21
N ASP A 44 -11.48 -5.28 0.87
CA ASP A 44 -12.79 -5.68 1.40
C ASP A 44 -13.72 -6.15 0.28
N GLU A 45 -13.81 -5.38 -0.81
CA GLU A 45 -14.65 -5.72 -1.94
C GLU A 45 -14.26 -7.06 -2.57
N ILE A 46 -12.95 -7.32 -2.76
CA ILE A 46 -12.52 -8.59 -3.35
C ILE A 46 -12.77 -9.75 -2.39
N HIS A 47 -12.51 -9.58 -1.09
CA HIS A 47 -12.76 -10.62 -0.10
C HIS A 47 -14.25 -10.98 -0.02
N ALA A 48 -15.15 -9.98 -0.03
CA ALA A 48 -16.60 -10.21 -0.06
C ALA A 48 -17.06 -10.93 -1.33
N ARG A 49 -16.54 -10.54 -2.51
CA ARG A 49 -16.86 -11.20 -3.78
C ARG A 49 -16.40 -12.65 -3.79
N LEU A 50 -15.18 -12.91 -3.33
CA LEU A 50 -14.62 -14.27 -3.29
C LEU A 50 -15.36 -15.17 -2.31
N ALA A 51 -15.78 -14.64 -1.16
CA ALA A 51 -16.63 -15.38 -0.21
C ALA A 51 -17.99 -15.73 -0.82
N ALA A 52 -18.60 -14.81 -1.58
CA ALA A 52 -19.87 -15.08 -2.27
C ALA A 52 -19.72 -16.10 -3.41
N ASP A 53 -18.58 -16.11 -4.11
CA ASP A 53 -18.29 -17.09 -5.15
C ASP A 53 -18.04 -18.49 -4.56
N ASP A 54 -17.29 -18.60 -3.46
CA ASP A 54 -17.12 -19.87 -2.75
C ASP A 54 -18.46 -20.42 -2.26
N ALA A 55 -19.35 -19.58 -1.71
CA ALA A 55 -20.68 -20.00 -1.27
C ALA A 55 -21.50 -20.63 -2.41
N LYS A 56 -21.44 -20.06 -3.62
CA LYS A 56 -22.11 -20.61 -4.81
C LYS A 56 -21.46 -21.92 -5.27
N LEU A 57 -20.13 -22.03 -5.21
CA LEU A 57 -19.44 -23.27 -5.59
C LEU A 57 -19.76 -24.41 -4.60
N ILE A 58 -19.87 -24.10 -3.31
CA ILE A 58 -20.30 -25.05 -2.28
C ILE A 58 -21.74 -25.51 -2.53
N GLU A 59 -22.67 -24.60 -2.81
CA GLU A 59 -24.07 -24.94 -3.14
C GLU A 59 -24.16 -25.88 -4.37
N ARG A 60 -23.26 -25.71 -5.34
CA ARG A 60 -23.16 -26.55 -6.54
C ARG A 60 -22.39 -27.86 -6.32
N GLY A 61 -21.86 -28.11 -5.12
CA GLY A 61 -21.01 -29.27 -4.83
C GLY A 61 -19.65 -29.26 -5.55
N GLN A 62 -19.21 -28.11 -6.05
CA GLN A 62 -17.96 -27.92 -6.79
C GLN A 62 -16.78 -27.52 -5.90
N LEU A 63 -17.06 -27.18 -4.64
CA LEU A 63 -16.07 -26.83 -3.63
C LEU A 63 -16.48 -27.43 -2.28
N ASP A 64 -15.52 -28.01 -1.57
CA ASP A 64 -15.76 -28.58 -0.23
C ASP A 64 -15.73 -27.47 0.84
N LEU A 65 -16.47 -27.68 1.93
CA LEU A 65 -16.50 -26.81 3.11
C LEU A 65 -15.12 -26.69 3.78
N SER A 66 -14.22 -27.66 3.57
CA SER A 66 -12.81 -27.61 4.02
C SER A 66 -11.95 -26.55 3.30
N SER A 67 -12.46 -25.90 2.25
CA SER A 67 -11.79 -24.80 1.53
C SER A 67 -11.61 -23.52 2.35
N ALA A 68 -12.01 -23.53 3.63
CA ALA A 68 -11.82 -22.47 4.62
C ALA A 68 -10.34 -22.07 4.76
N GLY A 69 -9.93 -21.10 3.95
CA GLY A 69 -8.54 -20.63 3.91
C GLY A 69 -8.01 -20.35 2.50
N ARG A 70 -8.75 -20.74 1.46
CA ARG A 70 -8.43 -20.47 0.05
C ARG A 70 -8.07 -19.00 -0.20
N TRP A 71 -8.76 -18.08 0.50
CA TRP A 71 -8.57 -16.63 0.37
C TRP A 71 -7.88 -15.98 1.58
N ARG A 72 -7.25 -16.76 2.46
CA ARG A 72 -6.64 -16.24 3.70
C ARG A 72 -5.60 -15.14 3.42
N MET A 73 -4.86 -15.26 2.32
CA MET A 73 -3.86 -14.25 1.95
C MET A 73 -4.47 -12.87 1.65
N TRP A 74 -5.72 -12.80 1.17
CA TRP A 74 -6.40 -11.52 0.99
C TRP A 74 -6.72 -10.84 2.32
N ARG A 75 -7.01 -11.61 3.37
CA ARG A 75 -7.17 -11.09 4.73
C ARG A 75 -5.84 -10.58 5.29
N SER A 76 -4.76 -11.32 5.10
CA SER A 76 -3.42 -10.86 5.50
C SER A 76 -3.01 -9.59 4.73
N ALA A 77 -3.41 -9.46 3.46
CA ALA A 77 -3.17 -8.24 2.68
C ALA A 77 -3.95 -7.04 3.24
N GLN A 78 -5.19 -7.26 3.68
CA GLN A 78 -5.98 -6.24 4.38
C GLN A 78 -5.33 -5.82 5.70
N GLU A 79 -4.97 -6.77 6.56
CA GLU A 79 -4.27 -6.49 7.82
C GLU A 79 -2.93 -5.76 7.58
N GLY A 80 -2.23 -6.09 6.50
CA GLY A 80 -1.03 -5.37 6.06
C GLY A 80 -1.34 -3.92 5.67
N ALA A 81 -2.37 -3.71 4.86
CA ALA A 81 -2.80 -2.38 4.42
C ALA A 81 -3.28 -1.51 5.59
N GLU A 82 -3.99 -2.07 6.57
CA GLU A 82 -4.41 -1.40 7.80
C GLU A 82 -3.21 -0.98 8.66
N ARG A 83 -2.19 -1.84 8.78
CA ARG A 83 -0.94 -1.50 9.46
C ARG A 83 -0.20 -0.38 8.73
N ALA A 84 -0.12 -0.43 7.40
CA ALA A 84 0.48 0.64 6.61
C ALA A 84 -0.28 1.96 6.77
N LEU A 85 -1.62 1.94 6.77
CA LEU A 85 -2.46 3.11 7.04
C LEU A 85 -2.16 3.72 8.43
N ALA A 86 -2.08 2.88 9.46
CA ALA A 86 -1.76 3.33 10.83
C ALA A 86 -0.34 3.90 10.95
N ALA A 87 0.59 3.47 10.09
CA ALA A 87 1.97 3.92 10.08
C ALA A 87 2.21 5.23 9.31
N VAL A 88 1.29 5.68 8.44
CA VAL A 88 1.48 6.88 7.57
C VAL A 88 1.94 8.12 8.34
N TYR A 89 1.43 8.32 9.56
CA TYR A 89 1.73 9.50 10.40
C TYR A 89 2.84 9.27 11.43
N GLN A 90 3.42 8.08 11.46
CA GLN A 90 4.58 7.77 12.31
C GLN A 90 5.85 8.37 11.68
N ASP A 91 7.01 7.97 12.18
CA ASP A 91 8.27 8.36 11.54
C ASP A 91 8.34 7.84 10.09
N PRO A 92 9.02 8.56 9.17
CA PRO A 92 9.05 8.19 7.76
C PRO A 92 9.64 6.79 7.47
N ILE A 93 10.56 6.29 8.31
CA ILE A 93 11.16 4.96 8.14
C ILE A 93 10.10 3.89 8.40
N THR A 94 9.42 3.96 9.54
CA THR A 94 8.36 3.02 9.91
C THR A 94 7.22 3.02 8.91
N ALA A 95 6.79 4.21 8.45
CA ALA A 95 5.77 4.34 7.41
C ALA A 95 6.16 3.61 6.11
N ARG A 96 7.41 3.78 5.66
CA ARG A 96 7.93 3.15 4.44
C ARG A 96 8.07 1.64 4.57
N THR A 97 8.56 1.16 5.71
CA THR A 97 8.68 -0.29 5.99
C THR A 97 7.31 -0.95 5.99
N ALA A 98 6.34 -0.40 6.72
CA ALA A 98 4.98 -0.93 6.76
C ALA A 98 4.32 -0.93 5.37
N ALA A 99 4.52 0.13 4.57
CA ALA A 99 4.03 0.21 3.20
C ALA A 99 4.65 -0.86 2.28
N THR A 100 5.95 -1.12 2.43
CA THR A 100 6.67 -2.13 1.65
C THR A 100 6.17 -3.54 1.99
N GLU A 101 6.02 -3.85 3.27
CA GLU A 101 5.45 -5.10 3.74
C GLU A 101 4.02 -5.30 3.22
N ALA A 102 3.15 -4.30 3.36
CA ALA A 102 1.77 -4.36 2.89
C ALA A 102 1.68 -4.61 1.37
N SER A 103 2.50 -3.90 0.59
CA SER A 103 2.58 -4.10 -0.86
C SER A 103 3.03 -5.52 -1.24
N ALA A 104 4.04 -6.04 -0.53
CA ALA A 104 4.52 -7.40 -0.73
C ALA A 104 3.42 -8.43 -0.42
N ILE A 105 2.68 -8.25 0.67
CA ILE A 105 1.57 -9.15 1.02
C ILE A 105 0.44 -9.08 -0.03
N CYS A 106 0.06 -7.89 -0.52
CA CYS A 106 -0.92 -7.78 -1.61
C CYS A 106 -0.47 -8.51 -2.87
N ARG A 107 0.82 -8.45 -3.20
CA ARG A 107 1.40 -9.17 -4.34
C ARG A 107 1.36 -10.69 -4.13
N VAL A 108 1.78 -11.18 -2.97
CA VAL A 108 1.72 -12.61 -2.66
C VAL A 108 0.27 -13.10 -2.70
N ALA A 109 -0.68 -12.36 -2.10
CA ALA A 109 -2.09 -12.72 -2.13
C ALA A 109 -2.62 -12.90 -3.55
N ARG A 110 -2.22 -12.02 -4.47
CA ARG A 110 -2.53 -12.14 -5.90
C ARG A 110 -1.89 -13.39 -6.52
N GLU A 111 -0.59 -13.59 -6.31
CA GLU A 111 0.19 -14.66 -6.95
C GLU A 111 -0.27 -16.06 -6.48
N THR A 112 -0.62 -16.19 -5.20
CA THR A 112 -1.10 -17.45 -4.62
C THR A 112 -2.60 -17.65 -4.77
N SER A 113 -3.32 -16.67 -5.32
CA SER A 113 -4.76 -16.80 -5.53
C SER A 113 -5.05 -17.83 -6.60
N PRO A 114 -5.85 -18.86 -6.30
CA PRO A 114 -6.36 -19.73 -7.34
C PRO A 114 -7.17 -18.92 -8.35
N LYS A 115 -7.12 -19.35 -9.60
CA LYS A 115 -7.91 -18.72 -10.65
C LYS A 115 -9.40 -18.99 -10.44
N VAL A 116 -10.21 -18.07 -10.93
CA VAL A 116 -11.67 -18.15 -10.90
C VAL A 116 -12.22 -17.98 -12.31
N GLN A 117 -13.34 -18.63 -12.60
CA GLN A 117 -14.14 -18.38 -13.80
C GLN A 117 -15.21 -17.34 -13.47
N ARG A 118 -15.56 -16.48 -14.42
CA ARG A 118 -16.70 -15.56 -14.31
C ARG A 118 -17.84 -16.26 -15.02
N ASN A 119 -19.02 -16.08 -14.44
CA ASN A 119 -20.25 -16.67 -14.94
C ASN A 119 -20.59 -16.30 -16.40
N ASP A 120 -20.04 -15.19 -16.91
CA ASP A 120 -20.23 -14.67 -18.27
C ASP A 120 -19.27 -15.24 -19.32
N ASP A 121 -18.18 -15.92 -18.93
CA ASP A 121 -17.13 -16.37 -19.85
C ASP A 121 -16.46 -17.64 -19.31
N ALA A 122 -17.19 -18.77 -19.40
CA ALA A 122 -16.83 -20.06 -18.78
C ALA A 122 -15.47 -20.64 -19.27
N ASP A 123 -15.00 -20.22 -20.45
CA ASP A 123 -13.76 -20.70 -21.04
C ASP A 123 -12.51 -19.90 -20.60
N ARG A 124 -12.69 -18.82 -19.81
CA ARG A 124 -11.58 -17.98 -19.34
C ARG A 124 -11.46 -18.00 -17.83
N GLU A 125 -10.29 -18.43 -17.38
CA GLU A 125 -9.86 -18.30 -16.00
C GLU A 125 -9.07 -16.99 -15.80
N TYR A 126 -9.38 -16.27 -14.73
CA TYR A 126 -8.63 -15.09 -14.30
C TYR A 126 -8.23 -15.26 -12.85
N THR A 127 -7.02 -14.82 -12.52
CA THR A 127 -6.67 -14.61 -11.13
C THR A 127 -7.56 -13.45 -10.61
N PRO A 128 -8.07 -13.51 -9.37
CA PRO A 128 -8.85 -12.44 -8.73
C PRO A 128 -8.01 -11.36 -8.04
N GLY A 129 -8.55 -10.15 -7.87
CA GLY A 129 -7.89 -9.08 -7.10
C GLY A 129 -6.91 -8.18 -7.85
N GLY A 130 -6.97 -8.13 -9.18
CA GLY A 130 -6.13 -7.21 -9.98
C GLY A 130 -6.35 -5.73 -9.63
N ARG A 131 -7.60 -5.34 -9.29
CA ARG A 131 -7.93 -3.99 -8.84
C ARG A 131 -7.34 -3.69 -7.45
N ALA A 132 -7.51 -4.62 -6.50
CA ALA A 132 -6.94 -4.51 -5.16
C ALA A 132 -5.41 -4.36 -5.21
N LEU A 133 -4.72 -5.18 -6.01
CA LEU A 133 -3.27 -5.06 -6.20
C LEU A 133 -2.88 -3.69 -6.77
N LYS A 134 -3.64 -3.16 -7.75
CA LYS A 134 -3.39 -1.83 -8.31
C LYS A 134 -3.53 -0.73 -7.25
N SER A 135 -4.54 -0.81 -6.38
CA SER A 135 -4.70 0.15 -5.29
C SER A 135 -3.60 0.01 -4.22
N CYS A 136 -3.20 -1.21 -3.81
CA CYS A 136 -2.05 -1.38 -2.91
C CYS A 136 -0.77 -0.79 -3.51
N SER A 137 -0.50 -1.04 -4.79
CA SER A 137 0.69 -0.49 -5.47
C SER A 137 0.68 1.03 -5.51
N LYS A 138 -0.48 1.64 -5.82
CA LYS A 138 -0.64 3.10 -5.78
C LYS A 138 -0.42 3.65 -4.37
N ALA A 139 -0.95 3.00 -3.35
CA ALA A 139 -0.78 3.42 -1.96
C ALA A 139 0.68 3.35 -1.49
N ALA A 140 1.39 2.28 -1.87
CA ALA A 140 2.82 2.13 -1.64
C ALA A 140 3.63 3.24 -2.34
N GLN A 141 3.29 3.58 -3.59
CA GLN A 141 3.94 4.69 -4.30
C GLN A 141 3.73 6.05 -3.61
N GLN A 142 2.54 6.32 -3.06
CA GLN A 142 2.33 7.55 -2.29
C GLN A 142 3.10 7.53 -0.96
N SER A 143 3.27 6.35 -0.35
CA SER A 143 4.08 6.20 0.86
C SER A 143 5.58 6.42 0.57
N GLU A 144 6.07 6.06 -0.60
CA GLU A 144 7.43 6.41 -1.03
C GLU A 144 7.58 7.94 -1.19
N LYS A 145 6.57 8.63 -1.71
CA LYS A 145 6.59 10.11 -1.74
C LYS A 145 6.59 10.72 -0.34
N VAL A 146 5.91 10.11 0.62
CA VAL A 146 6.01 10.52 2.04
C VAL A 146 7.47 10.42 2.48
N TRP A 147 8.14 9.29 2.25
CA TRP A 147 9.56 9.15 2.55
C TRP A 147 10.41 10.27 1.91
N GLU A 148 10.28 10.48 0.60
CA GLU A 148 11.05 11.49 -0.14
C GLU A 148 10.83 12.92 0.37
N THR A 149 9.59 13.26 0.76
CA THR A 149 9.22 14.62 1.18
C THR A 149 9.38 14.88 2.67
N CYS A 150 9.36 13.83 3.49
CA CYS A 150 9.39 13.90 4.95
C CYS A 150 10.74 13.50 5.55
N ASN A 151 11.70 13.00 4.76
CA ASN A 151 12.99 12.50 5.27
C ASN A 151 13.82 13.53 6.05
N PHE A 152 13.59 14.83 5.85
CA PHE A 152 14.24 15.90 6.62
C PHE A 152 13.92 15.84 8.13
N MET A 153 12.86 15.12 8.52
CA MET A 153 12.51 14.88 9.92
C MET A 153 13.28 13.71 10.55
N VAL A 154 14.03 12.95 9.76
CA VAL A 154 14.82 11.81 10.24
C VAL A 154 16.21 12.34 10.65
N PRO A 155 16.63 12.17 11.91
CA PRO A 155 17.96 12.58 12.33
C PRO A 155 19.04 11.77 11.58
N GLU A 156 20.14 12.42 11.18
CA GLU A 156 21.18 11.83 10.31
C GLU A 156 21.79 10.51 10.83
N VAL A 157 21.74 10.27 12.14
CA VAL A 157 22.18 9.02 12.77
C VAL A 157 21.28 7.81 12.45
N ASP A 158 19.99 8.03 12.18
CA ASP A 158 19.04 6.95 11.85
C ASP A 158 19.04 6.60 10.36
N VAL A 159 19.50 7.52 9.49
CA VAL A 159 19.61 7.29 8.04
C VAL A 159 20.74 6.32 7.69
N LEU A 160 21.78 6.26 8.53
CA LEU A 160 22.89 5.29 8.42
C LEU A 160 22.60 3.98 9.18
N GLY A 161 21.42 3.85 9.79
CA GLY A 161 21.08 2.82 10.77
C GLY A 161 20.04 1.77 10.36
N GLY A 162 19.66 1.63 9.09
CA GLY A 162 18.80 0.50 8.69
C GLY A 162 18.62 0.28 7.18
N PRO A 163 18.20 -0.92 6.73
CA PRO A 163 18.53 -2.27 7.14
C PRO A 163 19.64 -2.81 6.21
N GLY A 164 20.88 -2.37 6.42
CA GLY A 164 22.04 -2.77 5.61
C GLY A 164 22.89 -3.90 6.20
N GLN A 165 22.49 -4.47 7.34
CA GLN A 165 23.31 -5.43 8.09
C GLN A 165 22.58 -6.67 8.61
N VAL A 166 21.39 -6.96 8.06
CA VAL A 166 20.65 -8.19 8.37
C VAL A 166 20.09 -8.77 7.06
N ASP A 167 20.96 -9.35 6.23
CA ASP A 167 20.66 -10.45 5.26
C ASP A 167 21.71 -10.71 4.16
N LEU A 168 22.99 -10.34 4.34
CA LEU A 168 24.06 -10.87 3.48
C LEU A 168 24.62 -12.24 3.93
N ASP A 169 24.15 -12.77 5.07
CA ASP A 169 24.55 -14.07 5.60
C ASP A 169 23.46 -15.16 5.50
N PHE A 170 22.22 -14.85 5.10
CA PHE A 170 21.17 -15.88 4.98
C PHE A 170 21.27 -16.73 3.69
N PHE A 171 21.99 -16.24 2.66
CA PHE A 171 22.16 -16.94 1.37
C PHE A 171 23.58 -17.46 1.09
N LYS A 172 24.50 -17.44 2.06
CA LYS A 172 25.84 -18.03 1.93
C LYS A 172 26.01 -19.23 2.87
N GLY A 173 25.26 -20.31 2.62
CA GLY A 173 25.41 -21.48 3.47
C GLY A 173 24.79 -22.81 3.04
N CYS A 174 24.09 -22.90 1.90
CA CYS A 174 23.77 -24.16 1.22
C CYS A 174 23.87 -23.85 -0.29
N SER A 175 24.65 -24.51 -1.14
CA SER A 175 25.33 -25.82 -1.08
C SER A 175 26.16 -26.00 -2.36
N ILE A 176 27.31 -26.69 -2.28
CA ILE A 176 27.67 -27.95 -2.96
C ILE A 176 28.83 -28.56 -2.15
#